data_AF-A0A212U228-F1
#
_entry.id   AF-A0A212U228-F1
#
_cell.length_a   1.000
_cell.length_b   1.000
_cell.length_c   1.000
_cell.angle_alpha   90.00
_cell.angle_beta   90.00
_cell.angle_gamma   90.00
#
_symmetry.space_group_name_H-M   'P 1'
#
loop_
_entity.id
_entity.type
_entity.pdbx_description
1 polymer ?
#
loop_
_entity_poly.entity_id
_entity_poly.type
_entity_poly.pdbx_seq_one_letter_code
_entity_poly.pdbx_strand_id
1 'polypeptide(L)'
;MKQYNILFLCTHNSARSVLGEALASTHQSGRFVGYSAGSTPGTNVNPFARELAKEMGYPEEKLRSKSWDEYGLSDAPQMDFIITVCDNAAGEQCPFWPGKPATAHWGYTDPSQAQGTDDDKRQAFKEVMVGLRKRLDILAALPLERLDAMSIQAELKKIASAK
;
A
#
# COMPACT_ATOMS: atom_id res chain seq x y z
N MET A 1 -9.82 11.00 16.37
CA MET A 1 -8.36 10.81 16.15
C MET A 1 -8.09 11.19 14.70
N LYS A 2 -6.98 11.87 14.38
CA LYS A 2 -6.66 12.21 12.98
C LYS A 2 -6.38 10.93 12.20
N GLN A 3 -6.96 10.80 11.02
CA GLN A 3 -6.65 9.71 10.07
C GLN A 3 -5.67 10.20 9.01
N TYR A 4 -4.83 9.30 8.52
CA TYR A 4 -3.85 9.54 7.48
C TYR A 4 -4.16 8.68 6.26
N ASN A 5 -4.19 9.31 5.08
CA ASN A 5 -4.43 8.65 3.82
C ASN A 5 -3.12 8.07 3.27
N ILE A 6 -3.11 6.78 2.93
CA ILE A 6 -1.95 6.06 2.41
C ILE A 6 -2.24 5.52 1.03
N LEU A 7 -1.49 5.94 0.01
CA LEU A 7 -1.58 5.38 -1.33
C LEU A 7 -0.47 4.36 -1.58
N PHE A 8 -0.86 3.11 -1.81
CA PHE A 8 0.05 2.05 -2.22
C PHE A 8 0.11 1.93 -3.74
N LEU A 9 1.32 1.98 -4.31
CA LEU A 9 1.53 1.94 -5.76
C LEU A 9 2.28 0.68 -6.16
N CYS A 10 1.74 -0.04 -7.15
CA CYS A 10 2.48 -1.05 -7.90
C CYS A 10 2.13 -0.97 -9.39
N THR A 11 2.76 -1.76 -10.26
CA THR A 11 2.50 -1.68 -11.70
C THR A 11 1.04 -1.99 -12.07
N HIS A 12 0.53 -3.17 -11.69
CA HIS A 12 -0.78 -3.65 -12.15
C HIS A 12 -1.94 -3.45 -11.18
N ASN A 13 -1.70 -2.90 -9.98
CA ASN A 13 -2.71 -2.81 -8.92
C ASN A 13 -3.57 -4.07 -8.75
N SER A 14 -2.92 -5.22 -8.57
CA SER A 14 -3.60 -6.52 -8.53
C SER A 14 -3.28 -7.33 -7.27
N ALA A 15 -2.07 -7.20 -6.73
CA ALA A 15 -1.61 -8.00 -5.58
C ALA A 15 -1.11 -7.12 -4.42
N ARG A 16 0.20 -6.80 -4.39
CA ARG A 16 0.89 -6.12 -3.28
C ARG A 16 0.21 -4.81 -2.83
N SER A 17 -0.13 -3.92 -3.77
CA SER A 17 -0.73 -2.63 -3.40
C SER A 17 -2.15 -2.79 -2.86
N VAL A 18 -2.92 -3.76 -3.36
CA VAL A 18 -4.27 -4.08 -2.83
C VAL A 18 -4.18 -4.64 -1.40
N LEU A 19 -3.20 -5.50 -1.12
CA LEU A 19 -2.94 -5.95 0.26
C LEU A 19 -2.58 -4.77 1.17
N GLY A 20 -1.78 -3.82 0.70
CA GLY A 20 -1.45 -2.59 1.44
C GLY A 20 -2.70 -1.74 1.74
N GLU A 21 -3.54 -1.50 0.74
CA GLU A 21 -4.82 -0.78 0.91
C GLU A 21 -5.72 -1.43 1.96
N ALA A 22 -5.90 -2.75 1.87
CA ALA A 22 -6.72 -3.50 2.80
C ALA A 22 -6.14 -3.44 4.22
N LEU A 23 -4.84 -3.75 4.38
CA LEU A 23 -4.14 -3.74 5.67
C LEU A 23 -4.23 -2.38 6.37
N ALA A 24 -3.99 -1.29 5.65
CA ALA A 24 -4.05 0.05 6.22
C ALA A 24 -5.49 0.40 6.66
N SER A 25 -6.48 0.12 5.82
CA SER A 25 -7.88 0.44 6.10
C SER A 25 -8.49 -0.38 7.24
N THR A 26 -8.00 -1.62 7.43
CA THR A 26 -8.45 -2.52 8.51
C THR A 26 -7.49 -2.50 9.71
N HIS A 27 -6.55 -1.55 9.76
CA HIS A 27 -5.54 -1.50 10.81
C HIS A 27 -6.18 -1.18 12.18
N GLN A 28 -5.80 -1.93 13.22
CA GLN A 28 -6.43 -1.83 14.55
C GLN A 28 -6.27 -0.46 15.22
N SER A 29 -5.26 0.31 14.84
CA SER A 29 -5.07 1.67 15.35
C SER A 29 -6.16 2.65 14.90
N GLY A 30 -6.90 2.35 13.82
CA GLY A 30 -7.89 3.25 13.22
C GLY A 30 -7.31 4.54 12.64
N ARG A 31 -5.97 4.66 12.58
CA ARG A 31 -5.25 5.88 12.16
C ARG A 31 -5.12 6.01 10.64
N PHE A 32 -5.42 4.97 9.87
CA PHE A 32 -5.12 4.94 8.44
C PHE A 32 -6.36 4.70 7.59
N VAL A 33 -6.37 5.31 6.42
CA VAL A 33 -7.25 4.98 5.31
C VAL A 33 -6.36 4.59 4.14
N GLY A 34 -6.46 3.34 3.72
CA GLY A 34 -5.67 2.80 2.63
C GLY A 34 -6.32 3.06 1.28
N TYR A 35 -5.48 3.34 0.29
CA TYR A 35 -5.80 3.42 -1.13
C TYR A 35 -4.74 2.66 -1.91
N SER A 36 -5.08 2.17 -3.10
CA SER A 36 -4.08 1.56 -3.97
C SER A 36 -4.34 1.88 -5.43
N ALA A 37 -3.27 1.96 -6.20
CA ALA A 37 -3.36 2.17 -7.63
C ALA A 37 -2.17 1.58 -8.37
N GLY A 38 -2.20 1.67 -9.69
CA GLY A 38 -1.05 1.31 -10.50
C GLY A 38 -0.92 2.11 -11.78
N SER A 39 0.28 2.07 -12.33
CA SER A 39 0.65 2.80 -13.53
C SER A 39 0.13 2.16 -14.81
N THR A 40 -0.01 0.84 -14.81
CA THR A 40 -0.65 0.06 -15.87
C THR A 40 -1.61 -0.93 -15.21
N PRO A 41 -2.77 -0.47 -14.70
CA PRO A 41 -3.68 -1.31 -13.93
C PRO A 41 -4.12 -2.53 -14.74
N GLY A 42 -4.21 -3.68 -14.07
CA GLY A 42 -4.75 -4.90 -14.64
C GLY A 42 -6.27 -4.85 -14.74
N THR A 43 -6.87 -5.94 -15.22
CA THR A 43 -8.34 -6.04 -15.31
C THR A 43 -8.97 -6.44 -13.99
N ASN A 44 -8.27 -7.23 -13.17
CA ASN A 44 -8.80 -7.80 -11.93
C ASN A 44 -7.76 -7.82 -10.80
N VAL A 45 -8.27 -7.74 -9.57
CA VAL A 45 -7.51 -8.05 -8.36
C VAL A 45 -7.18 -9.54 -8.33
N ASN A 46 -5.94 -9.89 -7.98
CA ASN A 46 -5.49 -11.26 -7.88
C ASN A 46 -6.35 -12.05 -6.86
N PRO A 47 -6.76 -13.29 -7.17
CA PRO A 47 -7.63 -14.08 -6.29
C PRO A 47 -7.10 -14.23 -4.85
N PHE A 48 -5.80 -14.48 -4.66
CA PHE A 48 -5.22 -14.64 -3.32
C PHE A 48 -5.15 -13.33 -2.55
N ALA A 49 -4.89 -12.20 -3.23
CA ALA A 49 -4.99 -10.88 -2.60
C ALA A 49 -6.42 -10.55 -2.19
N ARG A 50 -7.42 -10.89 -3.03
CA ARG A 50 -8.85 -10.74 -2.73
C ARG A 50 -9.26 -11.59 -1.52
N GLU A 51 -8.85 -12.85 -1.50
CA GLU A 51 -9.08 -13.79 -0.39
C GLU A 51 -8.58 -13.20 0.93
N LEU A 52 -7.30 -12.84 1.01
CA LEU A 52 -6.70 -12.26 2.22
C LEU A 52 -7.33 -10.91 2.60
N ALA A 53 -7.66 -10.05 1.63
CA ALA A 53 -8.33 -8.78 1.92
C ALA A 53 -9.68 -8.99 2.62
N LYS A 54 -10.47 -9.97 2.15
CA LYS A 54 -11.74 -10.34 2.77
C LYS A 54 -11.55 -10.92 4.17
N GLU A 55 -10.55 -11.78 4.37
CA GLU A 55 -10.20 -12.32 5.70
C GLU A 55 -9.83 -11.23 6.71
N MET A 56 -9.23 -10.13 6.25
CA MET A 56 -8.93 -8.97 7.08
C MET A 56 -10.16 -8.11 7.42
N GLY A 57 -11.32 -8.40 6.82
CA GLY A 57 -12.55 -7.62 6.96
C GLY A 57 -12.63 -6.42 6.01
N TYR A 58 -11.81 -6.38 4.96
CA TYR A 58 -11.90 -5.31 3.96
C TYR A 58 -13.12 -5.54 3.04
N PRO A 59 -13.93 -4.50 2.75
CA PRO A 59 -15.15 -4.67 1.94
C PRO A 59 -14.85 -5.11 0.51
N GLU A 60 -15.51 -6.16 0.04
CA GLU A 60 -15.27 -6.75 -1.27
C GLU A 60 -15.62 -5.79 -2.42
N GLU A 61 -16.65 -4.97 -2.25
CA GLU A 61 -17.10 -3.98 -3.23
C GLU A 61 -16.05 -2.88 -3.50
N LYS A 62 -15.08 -2.70 -2.60
CA LYS A 62 -13.98 -1.75 -2.79
C LYS A 62 -12.78 -2.36 -3.54
N LEU A 63 -12.74 -3.69 -3.70
CA LEU A 63 -11.64 -4.39 -4.36
C LEU A 63 -11.73 -4.23 -5.89
N ARG A 64 -10.92 -3.33 -6.42
CA ARG A 64 -10.75 -3.13 -7.87
C ARG A 64 -9.32 -2.73 -8.22
N SER A 65 -8.91 -3.08 -9.44
CA SER A 65 -7.69 -2.56 -10.05
C SER A 65 -7.98 -1.21 -10.68
N LYS A 66 -7.11 -0.22 -10.45
CA LYS A 66 -7.35 1.18 -10.83
C LYS A 66 -6.08 1.94 -11.17
N SER A 67 -6.20 2.91 -12.08
CA SER A 67 -5.09 3.79 -12.46
C SER A 67 -4.77 4.74 -11.33
N TRP A 68 -3.49 5.06 -11.18
CA TRP A 68 -3.04 6.09 -10.26
C TRP A 68 -3.50 7.52 -10.65
N ASP A 69 -3.97 7.70 -11.89
CA ASP A 69 -4.44 8.99 -12.41
C ASP A 69 -5.68 9.47 -11.65
N GLU A 70 -6.49 8.53 -11.15
CA GLU A 70 -7.64 8.81 -10.30
C GLU A 70 -7.27 9.62 -9.06
N TYR A 71 -6.03 9.48 -8.57
CA TYR A 71 -5.53 10.16 -7.37
C TYR A 71 -4.79 11.47 -7.68
N GLY A 72 -4.64 11.81 -8.96
CA GLY A 72 -4.14 13.12 -9.41
C GLY A 72 -5.25 14.15 -9.67
N LEU A 73 -6.52 13.73 -9.60
CA LEU A 73 -7.68 14.60 -9.82
C LEU A 73 -7.86 15.60 -8.67
N SER A 74 -8.48 16.74 -8.96
CA SER A 74 -8.67 17.82 -7.97
C SER A 74 -9.58 17.46 -6.79
N ASP A 75 -10.51 16.53 -7.02
CA ASP A 75 -11.46 16.01 -6.04
C ASP A 75 -11.00 14.70 -5.39
N ALA A 76 -9.83 14.19 -5.80
CA ALA A 76 -9.25 13.00 -5.20
C ALA A 76 -8.91 13.24 -3.71
N PRO A 77 -8.98 12.19 -2.87
CA PRO A 77 -8.50 12.29 -1.51
C PRO A 77 -7.04 12.74 -1.49
N GLN A 78 -6.69 13.67 -0.59
CA GLN A 78 -5.31 14.10 -0.43
C GLN A 78 -4.53 13.05 0.34
N MET A 79 -3.39 12.64 -0.20
CA MET A 79 -2.53 11.64 0.43
C MET A 79 -1.61 12.28 1.46
N ASP A 80 -1.45 11.64 2.60
CA ASP A 80 -0.38 11.97 3.56
C ASP A 80 0.89 11.17 3.21
N PHE A 81 0.71 9.92 2.77
CA PHE A 81 1.78 8.97 2.47
C PHE A 81 1.61 8.32 1.10
N ILE A 82 2.70 8.18 0.36
CA ILE A 82 2.77 7.37 -0.87
C ILE A 82 3.84 6.30 -0.73
N ILE A 83 3.42 5.05 -0.89
CA ILE A 83 4.26 3.88 -0.70
C ILE A 83 4.33 3.08 -2.00
N THR A 84 5.49 3.03 -2.64
CA THR A 84 5.72 2.13 -3.77
C THR A 84 6.11 0.75 -3.25
N VAL A 85 5.51 -0.32 -3.78
CA VAL A 85 5.73 -1.71 -3.29
C VAL A 85 6.33 -2.64 -4.34
N CYS A 86 6.57 -2.14 -5.55
CA CYS A 86 7.39 -2.79 -6.57
C CYS A 86 8.47 -1.84 -7.08
N ASP A 87 9.61 -2.38 -7.50
CA ASP A 87 10.76 -1.60 -7.98
C ASP A 87 10.40 -0.77 -9.22
N ASN A 88 9.59 -1.32 -10.12
CA ASN A 88 9.09 -0.60 -11.29
C ASN A 88 8.33 0.66 -10.90
N ALA A 89 7.40 0.58 -9.95
CA ALA A 89 6.65 1.76 -9.49
C ALA A 89 7.53 2.78 -8.77
N ALA A 90 8.66 2.37 -8.18
CA ALA A 90 9.62 3.27 -7.57
C ALA A 90 10.47 4.03 -8.60
N GLY A 91 10.72 3.42 -9.77
CA GLY A 91 11.52 4.00 -10.86
C GLY A 91 10.71 4.82 -11.87
N GLU A 92 9.38 4.75 -11.83
CA GLU A 92 8.51 5.50 -12.74
C GLU A 92 8.36 6.96 -12.32
N GLN A 93 8.25 7.85 -13.32
CA GLN A 93 8.02 9.27 -13.09
C GLN A 93 6.60 9.46 -12.56
N CYS A 94 6.49 9.49 -11.23
CA CYS A 94 5.21 9.65 -10.54
C CYS A 94 4.52 10.96 -10.96
N PRO A 95 3.18 10.97 -11.11
CA PRO A 95 2.44 12.20 -11.34
C PRO A 95 2.62 13.19 -10.18
N PHE A 96 2.32 14.46 -10.43
CA PHE A 96 2.31 15.46 -9.38
C PHE A 96 1.21 15.13 -8.36
N TRP A 97 1.61 14.90 -7.11
CA TRP A 97 0.69 14.61 -6.01
C TRP A 97 0.32 15.90 -5.26
N PRO A 98 -0.98 16.26 -5.19
CA PRO A 98 -1.44 17.35 -4.35
C PRO A 98 -0.99 17.17 -2.89
N GLY A 99 -0.64 18.27 -2.21
CA GLY A 99 -0.33 18.25 -0.77
C GLY A 99 1.10 17.86 -0.38
N LYS A 100 1.97 17.46 -1.33
CA LYS A 100 3.37 17.03 -1.09
C LYS A 100 3.48 15.90 -0.05
N PRO A 101 2.85 14.74 -0.29
CA PRO A 101 2.90 13.59 0.61
C PRO A 101 4.33 13.12 0.87
N ALA A 102 4.55 12.53 2.04
CA ALA A 102 5.80 11.82 2.31
C ALA A 102 5.83 10.50 1.54
N THR A 103 6.98 10.13 1.00
CA THR A 103 7.13 9.00 0.09
C THR A 103 8.17 8.00 0.57
N ALA A 104 7.88 6.71 0.38
CA ALA A 104 8.85 5.63 0.61
C ALA A 104 8.67 4.47 -0.35
N HIS A 105 9.72 3.67 -0.48
CA HIS A 105 9.68 2.42 -1.23
C HIS A 105 9.78 1.24 -0.26
N TRP A 106 8.72 0.45 -0.21
CA TRP A 106 8.60 -0.76 0.61
C TRP A 106 8.58 -1.98 -0.32
N GLY A 107 9.72 -2.28 -0.93
CA GLY A 107 9.86 -3.35 -1.91
C GLY A 107 9.50 -4.72 -1.33
N TYR A 108 8.75 -5.49 -2.13
CA TYR A 108 8.46 -6.91 -1.91
C TYR A 108 8.51 -7.66 -3.24
N THR A 109 9.00 -8.91 -3.18
CA THR A 109 8.90 -9.88 -4.28
C THR A 109 7.46 -10.00 -4.75
N ASP A 110 7.25 -10.15 -6.07
CA ASP A 110 5.91 -10.28 -6.63
C ASP A 110 5.31 -11.65 -6.29
N PRO A 111 4.29 -11.74 -5.40
CA PRO A 111 3.79 -13.03 -4.96
C PRO A 111 2.99 -13.73 -6.07
N SER A 112 2.53 -13.02 -7.11
CA SER A 112 1.88 -13.66 -8.26
C SER A 112 2.83 -14.45 -9.16
N GLN A 113 4.15 -14.29 -8.99
CA GLN A 113 5.15 -15.08 -9.71
C GLN A 113 5.54 -16.36 -8.96
N ALA A 114 5.01 -16.57 -7.75
CA ALA A 114 5.24 -17.78 -6.97
C ALA A 114 4.79 -19.02 -7.74
N GLN A 115 5.65 -20.03 -7.78
CA GLN A 115 5.41 -21.31 -8.44
C GLN A 115 5.00 -22.36 -7.42
N GLY A 116 4.38 -23.45 -7.89
CA GLY A 116 3.95 -24.56 -7.05
C GLY A 116 2.44 -24.62 -6.87
N THR A 117 2.03 -25.22 -5.75
CA THR A 117 0.63 -25.43 -5.38
C THR A 117 -0.06 -24.12 -5.00
N ASP A 118 -1.39 -24.13 -4.90
CA ASP A 118 -2.13 -22.96 -4.42
C ASP A 118 -1.78 -22.60 -2.97
N ASP A 119 -1.35 -23.58 -2.17
CA ASP A 119 -0.86 -23.33 -0.81
C ASP A 119 0.50 -22.62 -0.83
N ASP A 120 1.42 -23.01 -1.71
CA ASP A 120 2.70 -22.31 -1.90
C ASP A 120 2.49 -20.86 -2.34
N LYS A 121 1.56 -20.64 -3.29
CA LYS A 121 1.18 -19.29 -3.73
C LYS A 121 0.57 -18.50 -2.59
N ARG A 122 -0.42 -19.05 -1.87
CA ARG A 122 -1.05 -18.38 -0.72
C ARG A 122 -0.02 -18.01 0.33
N GLN A 123 0.96 -18.87 0.58
CA GLN A 123 2.06 -18.60 1.50
C GLN A 123 2.89 -17.38 1.07
N ALA A 124 3.24 -17.27 -0.23
CA ALA A 124 3.94 -16.09 -0.75
C ALA A 124 3.14 -14.79 -0.57
N PHE A 125 1.82 -14.82 -0.76
CA PHE A 125 0.95 -13.67 -0.49
C PHE A 125 0.90 -13.31 1.01
N LYS A 126 0.85 -14.32 1.89
CA LYS A 126 0.88 -14.13 3.35
C LYS A 126 2.19 -13.50 3.82
N GLU A 127 3.33 -13.88 3.26
CA GLU A 127 4.63 -13.28 3.58
C GLU A 127 4.67 -11.78 3.28
N VAL A 128 4.18 -11.39 2.10
CA VAL A 128 4.03 -9.98 1.72
C VAL A 128 3.08 -9.26 2.69
N MET A 129 1.93 -9.86 3.01
CA MET A 129 0.96 -9.28 3.94
C MET A 129 1.57 -9.05 5.33
N VAL A 130 2.28 -10.03 5.88
CA VAL A 130 2.95 -9.93 7.18
C VAL A 130 4.01 -8.83 7.17
N GLY A 131 4.83 -8.77 6.13
CA GLY A 131 5.82 -7.72 5.98
C GLY A 131 5.18 -6.32 5.94
N LEU A 132 4.11 -6.14 5.15
CA LEU A 132 3.41 -4.87 5.03
C LEU A 132 2.79 -4.46 6.37
N ARG A 133 2.16 -5.42 7.07
CA ARG A 133 1.57 -5.20 8.39
C ARG A 133 2.60 -4.68 9.38
N LYS A 134 3.76 -5.33 9.46
CA LYS A 134 4.86 -4.91 10.34
C LYS A 134 5.30 -3.46 10.09
N ARG A 135 5.42 -3.05 8.83
CA ARG A 135 5.77 -1.66 8.47
C ARG A 135 4.67 -0.67 8.87
N LEU A 136 3.40 -1.05 8.70
CA LEU A 136 2.26 -0.26 9.17
C LEU A 136 2.19 -0.17 10.70
N ASP A 137 2.49 -1.24 11.43
CA ASP A 137 2.53 -1.25 12.90
C ASP A 137 3.57 -0.24 13.40
N ILE A 138 4.78 -0.23 12.80
CA ILE A 138 5.83 0.73 13.14
C ILE A 138 5.38 2.16 12.83
N LEU A 139 4.79 2.40 11.65
CA LEU A 139 4.27 3.71 11.27
C LEU A 139 3.17 4.19 12.25
N ALA A 140 2.29 3.29 12.67
CA ALA A 140 1.20 3.59 13.61
C ALA A 140 1.71 3.94 15.00
N ALA A 141 2.89 3.43 15.39
CA ALA A 141 3.52 3.72 16.67
C ALA A 141 4.23 5.08 16.72
N LEU A 142 4.45 5.74 15.57
CA LEU A 142 5.10 7.04 15.52
C LEU A 142 4.17 8.17 16.06
N PRO A 143 4.75 9.19 16.71
CA PRO A 143 4.03 10.38 17.14
C PRO A 143 3.83 11.35 15.97
N LEU A 144 3.14 10.91 14.91
CA LEU A 144 3.00 11.63 13.62
C LEU A 144 2.56 13.09 13.76
N GLU A 145 1.72 13.40 14.74
CA GLU A 145 1.21 14.76 14.99
C GLU A 145 2.28 15.73 15.52
N ARG A 146 3.41 15.20 16.01
CA ARG A 146 4.52 15.98 16.57
C ARG A 146 5.70 16.11 15.61
N LEU A 147 5.67 15.39 14.50
CA LEU A 147 6.75 15.36 13.53
C LEU A 147 6.49 16.38 12.41
N ASP A 148 7.52 17.09 12.00
CA ASP A 148 7.48 17.90 10.78
C ASP A 148 7.59 17.02 9.52
N ALA A 149 7.32 17.61 8.35
CA ALA A 149 7.31 16.88 7.08
C ALA A 149 8.67 16.20 6.77
N MET A 150 9.79 16.82 7.15
CA MET A 150 11.13 16.26 6.91
C MET A 150 11.38 15.04 7.80
N SER A 151 10.96 15.11 9.06
CA SER A 151 11.08 14.02 10.03
C SER A 151 10.19 12.85 9.64
N ILE A 152 8.93 13.11 9.23
CA ILE A 152 8.02 12.10 8.69
C ILE A 152 8.66 11.40 7.49
N GLN A 153 9.18 12.16 6.52
CA GLN A 153 9.87 11.61 5.35
C GLN A 153 11.06 10.71 5.73
N ALA A 154 11.85 11.12 6.71
CA ALA A 154 12.99 10.35 7.19
C ALA A 154 12.56 9.05 7.89
N GLU A 155 11.54 9.09 8.73
CA GLU A 155 11.00 7.90 9.41
C GLU A 155 10.38 6.90 8.41
N LEU A 156 9.60 7.38 7.44
CA LEU A 156 9.04 6.52 6.37
C LEU A 156 10.13 5.76 5.61
N LYS A 157 11.26 6.44 5.31
CA LYS A 157 12.43 5.81 4.68
C LYS A 157 13.13 4.80 5.60
N LYS A 158 13.22 5.06 6.90
CA LYS A 158 13.81 4.10 7.86
C LYS A 158 12.97 2.83 7.97
N ILE A 159 11.64 2.96 7.96
CA ILE A 159 10.70 1.83 7.99
C ILE A 159 10.90 0.89 6.80
N ALA A 160 11.28 1.40 5.63
CA ALA A 160 11.57 0.58 4.46
C ALA A 160 12.66 -0.49 4.74
N SER A 161 13.64 -0.13 5.57
CA SER A 161 14.78 -0.98 5.93
C SER A 161 14.52 -1.88 7.14
N ALA A 162 13.34 -1.79 7.78
CA ALA A 162 12.99 -2.65 8.90
C ALA A 162 12.82 -4.10 8.42
N LYS A 163 13.75 -4.97 8.85
CA LYS A 163 13.66 -6.44 8.70
C LYS A 163 12.65 -6.98 9.70
#